data_AF-A0A7W2SMG9-F1
#
_entry.id   AF-A0A7W2SMG9-F1
#
_cell.length_a   1.000
_cell.length_b   1.000
_cell.length_c   1.000
_cell.angle_alpha   90.00
_cell.angle_beta   90.00
_cell.angle_gamma   90.00
#
_symmetry.space_group_name_H-M   'P 1'
#
loop_
_entity.id
_entity.type
_entity.pdbx_description
1 polymer ?
#
loop_
_entity_poly.entity_id
_entity_poly.type
_entity_poly.pdbx_seq_one_letter_code
_entity_poly.pdbx_strand_id
1 'polypeptide(L)'
;MPPQFYNENANKLAQQYLSKSFDEVHQSWSQLLPSVIKNAYARILDLQTLEQWGEFSLPESTWLAFNRYACWIEPVLVSEWVKTMASYAGNAQYKAPENQYKLAQALNWAEPKRTIVDVRKRFELIQNALPKDQKIQCVWSAKSLKQQYDIDHSMPFARWPNNDLWNLLPTDSQMNNQKSDRLPTEQKLKVAKERIQHWWQVAWLDDEFKTLEPSDFLNNKKNQSQRFFAEANIALPGLNSDNSSVDDLFEALVMQRGRLKEMQQLREW
;
A
#
# COMPACT_ATOMS: atom_id res chain seq x y z
N MET A 1 -36.30 6.99 -9.45
CA MET A 1 -37.02 5.81 -8.92
C MET A 1 -37.46 6.12 -7.49
N PRO A 2 -38.69 5.79 -7.08
CA PRO A 2 -39.17 6.10 -5.74
C PRO A 2 -38.41 5.28 -4.68
N PRO A 3 -38.05 5.86 -3.52
CA PRO A 3 -37.43 5.13 -2.41
C PRO A 3 -38.22 3.89 -1.95
N GLN A 4 -39.54 3.88 -2.17
CA GLN A 4 -40.42 2.75 -1.88
C GLN A 4 -40.07 1.48 -2.67
N PHE A 5 -39.68 1.60 -3.94
CA PHE A 5 -39.40 0.43 -4.78
C PHE A 5 -38.26 -0.43 -4.21
N TYR A 6 -37.15 0.20 -3.80
CA TYR A 6 -36.02 -0.52 -3.22
C TYR A 6 -36.35 -1.12 -1.85
N ASN A 7 -37.14 -0.41 -1.04
CA ASN A 7 -37.58 -0.90 0.27
C ASN A 7 -38.50 -2.12 0.16
N GLU A 8 -39.44 -2.13 -0.79
CA GLU A 8 -40.39 -3.23 -1.01
C GLU A 8 -39.73 -4.47 -1.61
N ASN A 9 -38.68 -4.28 -2.42
CA ASN A 9 -38.04 -5.36 -3.18
C ASN A 9 -36.67 -5.77 -2.61
N ALA A 10 -36.22 -5.19 -1.50
CA ALA A 10 -34.86 -5.35 -0.94
C ALA A 10 -34.44 -6.82 -0.80
N ASN A 11 -35.29 -7.69 -0.26
CA ASN A 11 -34.96 -9.11 -0.05
C ASN A 11 -34.84 -9.88 -1.38
N LYS A 12 -35.68 -9.56 -2.36
CA LYS A 12 -35.66 -10.19 -3.69
C LYS A 12 -34.46 -9.71 -4.51
N LEU A 13 -34.15 -8.41 -4.42
CA LEU A 13 -32.97 -7.81 -5.03
C LEU A 13 -31.68 -8.34 -4.39
N ALA A 14 -31.63 -8.48 -3.06
CA ALA A 14 -30.48 -9.04 -2.35
C ALA A 14 -30.25 -10.52 -2.72
N GLN A 15 -31.30 -11.34 -2.79
CA GLN A 15 -31.18 -12.72 -3.28
C GLN A 15 -30.72 -12.77 -4.74
N GLN A 16 -31.25 -11.91 -5.60
CA GLN A 16 -30.80 -11.80 -7.01
C GLN A 16 -29.34 -11.32 -7.12
N TYR A 17 -28.88 -10.48 -6.21
CA TYR A 17 -27.51 -9.98 -6.18
C TYR A 17 -26.55 -11.07 -5.67
N LEU A 18 -26.93 -11.80 -4.62
CA LEU A 18 -26.14 -12.89 -4.05
C LEU A 18 -26.14 -14.17 -4.91
N SER A 19 -27.13 -14.34 -5.79
CA SER A 19 -27.20 -15.45 -6.74
C SER A 19 -26.44 -15.18 -8.05
N LYS A 20 -25.94 -13.96 -8.23
CA LYS A 20 -25.21 -13.55 -9.43
C LYS A 20 -23.72 -13.48 -9.12
N SER A 21 -22.92 -13.99 -10.05
CA SER A 21 -21.48 -13.80 -10.05
C SER A 21 -21.13 -12.31 -10.18
N PHE A 22 -19.92 -11.94 -9.77
CA PHE A 22 -19.38 -10.58 -9.97
C PHE A 22 -19.59 -10.10 -11.41
N ASP A 23 -19.32 -10.96 -12.39
CA ASP A 23 -19.46 -10.62 -13.81
C ASP A 23 -20.91 -10.33 -14.20
N GLU A 24 -21.87 -11.13 -13.71
CA GLU A 24 -23.31 -10.94 -13.97
C GLU A 24 -23.89 -9.69 -13.30
N VAL A 25 -23.36 -9.31 -12.13
CA VAL A 25 -23.76 -8.08 -11.43
C VAL A 25 -23.28 -6.85 -12.19
N HIS A 26 -22.03 -6.88 -12.63
CA HIS A 26 -21.37 -5.72 -13.25
C HIS A 26 -21.52 -5.68 -14.77
N GLN A 27 -22.12 -6.71 -15.39
CA GLN A 27 -22.27 -6.85 -16.84
C GLN A 27 -22.79 -5.58 -17.52
N SER A 28 -23.81 -4.94 -16.94
CA SER A 28 -24.49 -3.76 -17.51
C SER A 28 -23.60 -2.53 -17.70
N TRP A 29 -22.52 -2.41 -16.93
CA TRP A 29 -21.53 -1.33 -17.03
C TRP A 29 -20.12 -1.87 -17.28
N SER A 30 -19.96 -3.18 -17.45
CA SER A 30 -18.67 -3.84 -17.70
C SER A 30 -18.02 -3.43 -19.02
N GLN A 31 -18.79 -2.90 -19.99
CA GLN A 31 -18.24 -2.28 -21.20
C GLN A 31 -17.69 -0.87 -20.96
N LEU A 32 -18.13 -0.20 -19.88
CA LEU A 32 -17.59 1.09 -19.44
C LEU A 32 -16.35 0.90 -18.57
N LEU A 33 -16.14 -0.30 -18.01
CA LEU A 33 -14.89 -0.63 -17.35
C LEU A 33 -13.75 -0.59 -18.37
N PRO A 34 -12.66 0.15 -18.07
CA PRO A 34 -11.51 0.22 -18.95
C PRO A 34 -11.01 -1.18 -19.34
N SER A 35 -10.57 -1.32 -20.58
CA SER A 35 -9.97 -2.57 -21.10
C SER A 35 -8.82 -3.07 -20.23
N VAL A 36 -8.18 -2.17 -19.49
CA VAL A 36 -7.17 -2.44 -18.47
C VAL A 36 -7.67 -3.42 -17.40
N ILE A 37 -8.91 -3.34 -16.91
CA ILE A 37 -9.43 -4.28 -15.89
C ILE A 37 -9.62 -5.69 -16.47
N LYS A 38 -9.86 -5.79 -17.78
CA LYS A 38 -9.95 -7.07 -18.51
C LYS A 38 -8.58 -7.64 -18.88
N ASN A 39 -7.52 -6.85 -18.75
CA ASN A 39 -6.17 -7.29 -19.04
C ASN A 39 -5.63 -8.06 -17.83
N ALA A 40 -5.51 -9.39 -17.96
CA ALA A 40 -4.95 -10.26 -16.92
C ALA A 40 -3.51 -9.86 -16.49
N TYR A 41 -2.83 -9.05 -17.32
CA TYR A 41 -1.50 -8.49 -17.09
C TYR A 41 -1.52 -7.07 -16.50
N ALA A 42 -2.65 -6.35 -16.51
CA ALA A 42 -2.81 -5.06 -15.83
C ALA A 42 -3.07 -5.28 -14.35
N ARG A 43 -2.01 -5.64 -13.63
CA ARG A 43 -2.05 -5.87 -12.18
C ARG A 43 -1.31 -4.80 -11.38
N ILE A 44 -0.74 -3.80 -12.05
CA ILE A 44 -0.07 -2.68 -11.41
C ILE A 44 -1.01 -1.49 -11.50
N LEU A 45 -1.38 -0.95 -10.35
CA LEU A 45 -2.09 0.31 -10.25
C LEU A 45 -1.05 1.43 -10.18
N ASP A 46 -0.46 1.78 -11.32
CA ASP A 46 0.38 2.97 -11.47
C ASP A 46 -0.49 4.20 -11.77
N LEU A 47 0.11 5.40 -11.65
CA LEU A 47 -0.60 6.66 -11.90
C LEU A 47 -1.18 6.71 -13.32
N GLN A 48 -0.42 6.27 -14.32
CA GLN A 48 -0.87 6.26 -15.72
C GLN A 48 -2.13 5.39 -15.92
N THR A 49 -2.22 4.26 -15.23
CA THR A 49 -3.38 3.37 -15.27
C THR A 49 -4.57 3.98 -14.53
N LEU A 50 -4.33 4.59 -13.37
CA LEU A 50 -5.38 5.23 -12.56
C LEU A 50 -5.98 6.44 -13.28
N GLU A 51 -5.18 7.25 -13.97
CA GLU A 51 -5.62 8.41 -14.76
C GLU A 51 -6.58 8.01 -15.90
N GLN A 52 -6.44 6.81 -16.45
CA GLN A 52 -7.37 6.28 -17.47
C GLN A 52 -8.78 6.06 -16.92
N TRP A 53 -8.95 5.99 -15.60
CA TRP A 53 -10.26 5.80 -14.97
C TRP A 53 -10.98 7.13 -14.74
N GLY A 54 -10.29 8.24 -14.97
CA GLY A 54 -10.79 9.60 -14.81
C GLY A 54 -10.07 10.36 -13.70
N GLU A 55 -10.37 11.65 -13.62
CA GLU A 55 -9.79 12.55 -12.64
C GLU A 55 -10.85 13.02 -11.64
N PHE A 56 -10.44 13.19 -10.39
CA PHE A 56 -11.25 13.78 -9.34
C PHE A 56 -10.51 14.97 -8.75
N SER A 57 -11.15 16.13 -8.76
CA SER A 57 -10.59 17.37 -8.22
C SER A 57 -11.39 17.84 -7.00
N LEU A 58 -10.69 18.34 -5.99
CA LEU A 58 -11.25 18.93 -4.79
C LEU A 58 -10.78 20.38 -4.64
N PRO A 59 -11.63 21.31 -4.17
CA PRO A 59 -11.16 22.62 -3.73
C PRO A 59 -10.06 22.47 -2.66
N GLU A 60 -9.02 23.30 -2.74
CA GLU A 60 -7.89 23.27 -1.80
C GLU A 60 -8.34 23.37 -0.34
N SER A 61 -9.32 24.22 -0.06
CA SER A 61 -9.90 24.38 1.28
C SER A 61 -10.48 23.07 1.82
N THR A 62 -11.15 22.29 0.97
CA THR A 62 -11.69 20.96 1.32
C THR A 62 -10.56 19.97 1.59
N TRP A 63 -9.52 19.97 0.76
CA TRP A 63 -8.35 19.11 0.94
C TRP A 63 -7.61 19.41 2.26
N LEU A 64 -7.41 20.69 2.57
CA LEU A 64 -6.79 21.13 3.83
C LEU A 64 -7.64 20.74 5.04
N ALA A 65 -8.97 20.86 4.93
CA ALA A 65 -9.89 20.41 5.96
C ALA A 65 -9.78 18.89 6.20
N PHE A 66 -9.79 18.07 5.15
CA PHE A 66 -9.62 16.62 5.30
C PHE A 66 -8.28 16.25 5.93
N ASN A 67 -7.17 16.89 5.54
CA ASN A 67 -5.87 16.63 6.16
C ASN A 67 -5.86 17.00 7.65
N ARG A 68 -6.48 18.12 8.02
CA ARG A 68 -6.50 18.59 9.42
C ARG A 68 -7.41 17.73 10.30
N TYR A 69 -8.54 17.28 9.76
CA TYR A 69 -9.56 16.52 10.48
C TYR A 69 -9.54 15.03 10.13
N ALA A 70 -8.42 14.51 9.61
CA ALA A 70 -8.30 13.13 9.14
C ALA A 70 -8.74 12.10 10.19
N CYS A 71 -8.40 12.34 11.46
CA CYS A 71 -8.79 11.48 12.58
C CYS A 71 -10.31 11.40 12.83
N TRP A 72 -11.09 12.34 12.30
CA TRP A 72 -12.54 12.36 12.39
C TRP A 72 -13.24 11.77 11.17
N ILE A 73 -12.53 11.57 10.05
CA ILE A 73 -13.12 11.07 8.81
C ILE A 73 -13.74 9.69 9.05
N GLU A 74 -12.99 8.74 9.60
CA GLU A 74 -13.49 7.39 9.86
C GLU A 74 -14.68 7.39 10.85
N PRO A 75 -14.61 8.00 12.06
CA PRO A 75 -15.76 8.05 12.97
C PRO A 75 -17.01 8.66 12.33
N VAL A 76 -16.86 9.72 11.53
CA VAL A 76 -17.98 10.38 10.84
C VAL A 76 -18.57 9.46 9.78
N LEU A 77 -17.73 8.81 8.96
CA LEU A 77 -18.19 7.87 7.93
C LEU A 77 -18.93 6.69 8.53
N VAL A 78 -18.39 6.09 9.60
CA VAL A 78 -19.04 4.98 10.32
C VAL A 78 -20.37 5.43 10.91
N SER A 79 -20.42 6.63 11.50
CA SER A 79 -21.67 7.17 12.06
C SER A 79 -22.74 7.40 10.98
N GLU A 80 -22.38 8.05 9.88
CA GLU A 80 -23.32 8.32 8.77
C GLU A 80 -23.75 7.04 8.05
N TRP A 81 -22.85 6.06 7.92
CA TRP A 81 -23.19 4.72 7.45
C TRP A 81 -24.24 4.06 8.35
N VAL A 82 -24.01 4.03 9.67
CA VAL A 82 -24.96 3.43 10.62
C VAL A 82 -26.33 4.10 10.54
N LYS A 83 -26.37 5.44 10.53
CA LYS A 83 -27.61 6.22 10.41
C LYS A 83 -28.34 5.89 9.11
N THR A 84 -27.61 5.87 7.99
CA THR A 84 -28.16 5.57 6.66
C THR A 84 -28.72 4.15 6.63
N MET A 85 -27.94 3.15 7.07
CA MET A 85 -28.35 1.75 7.06
C MET A 85 -29.53 1.47 7.99
N ALA A 86 -29.61 2.15 9.14
CA ALA A 86 -30.75 2.04 10.05
C ALA A 86 -32.05 2.65 9.49
N SER A 87 -31.95 3.53 8.48
CA SER A 87 -33.12 4.15 7.84
C SER A 87 -33.84 3.22 6.85
N TYR A 88 -33.15 2.19 6.34
CA TYR A 88 -33.72 1.27 5.34
C TYR A 88 -34.73 0.31 5.95
N ALA A 89 -35.87 0.10 5.27
CA ALA A 89 -36.96 -0.73 5.77
C ALA A 89 -36.52 -2.19 6.02
N GLY A 90 -35.66 -2.74 5.17
CA GLY A 90 -35.08 -4.08 5.32
C GLY A 90 -34.18 -4.25 6.56
N ASN A 91 -33.76 -3.15 7.19
CA ASN A 91 -32.94 -3.11 8.39
C ASN A 91 -33.73 -2.74 9.65
N ALA A 92 -35.07 -2.86 9.64
CA ALA A 92 -35.92 -2.45 10.76
C ALA A 92 -35.49 -3.02 12.13
N GLN A 93 -34.96 -4.25 12.16
CA GLN A 93 -34.40 -4.89 13.36
C GLN A 93 -33.20 -4.16 13.98
N TYR A 94 -32.48 -3.35 13.19
CA TYR A 94 -31.32 -2.57 13.62
C TYR A 94 -31.65 -1.10 13.90
N LYS A 95 -32.92 -0.68 13.80
CA LYS A 95 -33.33 0.72 13.98
C LYS A 95 -33.09 1.22 15.40
N ALA A 96 -33.32 0.37 16.40
CA ALA A 96 -33.12 0.70 17.81
C ALA A 96 -31.61 0.87 18.13
N PRO A 97 -31.20 1.92 18.88
CA PRO A 97 -29.78 2.23 19.13
C PRO A 97 -28.96 1.05 19.67
N GLU A 98 -29.55 0.22 20.52
CA GLU A 98 -28.92 -0.97 21.11
C GLU A 98 -28.52 -2.05 20.08
N ASN A 99 -29.12 -2.03 18.88
CA ASN A 99 -28.84 -2.99 17.82
C ASN A 99 -27.92 -2.42 16.72
N GLN A 100 -27.62 -1.11 16.74
CA GLN A 100 -26.87 -0.43 15.69
C GLN A 100 -25.38 -0.79 15.66
N TYR A 101 -24.82 -1.35 16.74
CA TYR A 101 -23.43 -1.84 16.76
C TYR A 101 -23.15 -2.88 15.66
N LYS A 102 -24.17 -3.66 15.27
CA LYS A 102 -24.07 -4.64 14.18
C LYS A 102 -23.86 -3.98 12.82
N LEU A 103 -24.47 -2.81 12.60
CA LEU A 103 -24.28 -2.02 11.38
C LEU A 103 -22.89 -1.37 11.35
N ALA A 104 -22.40 -0.92 12.52
CA ALA A 104 -21.04 -0.39 12.64
C ALA A 104 -20.00 -1.47 12.34
N GLN A 105 -20.15 -2.67 12.90
CA GLN A 105 -19.25 -3.81 12.63
C GLN A 105 -19.31 -4.30 11.17
N ALA A 106 -20.42 -4.07 10.47
CA ALA A 106 -20.54 -4.41 9.06
C ALA A 106 -19.68 -3.51 8.16
N LEU A 107 -19.42 -2.26 8.57
CA LEU A 107 -18.45 -1.39 7.91
C LEU A 107 -17.09 -1.52 8.62
N ASN A 108 -16.40 -2.61 8.32
CA ASN A 108 -15.08 -2.86 8.89
C ASN A 108 -14.03 -2.03 8.13
N TRP A 109 -13.42 -1.06 8.80
CA TRP A 109 -12.23 -0.40 8.27
C TRP A 109 -11.07 -1.39 8.30
N ALA A 110 -10.58 -1.79 7.13
CA ALA A 110 -9.51 -2.77 7.05
C ALA A 110 -8.19 -2.13 7.48
N GLU A 111 -7.75 -2.43 8.70
CA GLU A 111 -6.45 -2.00 9.18
C GLU A 111 -5.33 -2.53 8.29
N PRO A 112 -4.37 -1.66 7.88
CA PRO A 112 -3.21 -2.11 7.12
C PRO A 112 -2.46 -3.22 7.85
N LYS A 113 -2.26 -4.35 7.17
CA LYS A 113 -1.50 -5.47 7.74
C LYS A 113 -0.03 -5.31 7.38
N ARG A 114 0.85 -5.34 8.36
CA ARG A 114 2.31 -5.35 8.13
C ARG A 114 2.71 -6.63 7.40
N THR A 115 3.40 -6.50 6.26
CA THR A 115 3.88 -7.66 5.50
C THR A 115 5.33 -7.44 5.05
N ILE A 116 6.16 -8.48 5.22
CA ILE A 116 7.55 -8.51 4.74
C ILE A 116 7.87 -9.82 4.00
N VAL A 117 6.87 -10.69 3.86
CA VAL A 117 7.06 -12.09 3.45
C VAL A 117 7.68 -12.18 2.06
N ASP A 118 7.17 -11.40 1.11
CA ASP A 118 7.63 -11.45 -0.28
C ASP A 118 9.05 -10.87 -0.42
N VAL A 119 9.36 -9.78 0.30
CA VAL A 119 10.70 -9.20 0.32
C VAL A 119 11.71 -10.11 1.01
N ARG A 120 11.29 -10.84 2.06
CA ARG A 120 12.14 -11.86 2.71
C ARG A 120 12.45 -13.00 1.76
N LYS A 121 11.44 -13.55 1.06
CA LYS A 121 11.67 -14.58 0.04
C LYS A 121 12.62 -14.09 -1.06
N ARG A 122 12.41 -12.86 -1.54
CA ARG A 122 13.26 -12.22 -2.54
C ARG A 122 14.71 -12.11 -2.06
N PHE A 123 14.90 -11.63 -0.83
CA PHE A 123 16.21 -11.56 -0.20
C PHE A 123 16.88 -12.93 -0.14
N GLU A 124 16.17 -13.99 0.26
CA GLU A 124 16.73 -15.34 0.35
C GLU A 124 17.15 -15.90 -1.02
N LEU A 125 16.36 -15.66 -2.06
CA LEU A 125 16.71 -16.07 -3.43
C LEU A 125 18.00 -15.40 -3.90
N ILE A 126 18.10 -14.07 -3.74
CA ILE A 126 19.29 -13.29 -4.12
C ILE A 126 20.49 -13.73 -3.28
N GLN A 127 20.30 -13.86 -1.97
CA GLN A 127 21.34 -14.25 -1.03
C GLN A 127 21.87 -15.63 -1.35
N ASN A 128 21.05 -16.57 -1.84
CA ASN A 128 21.51 -17.90 -2.25
C ASN A 128 22.26 -17.89 -3.59
N ALA A 129 21.88 -17.00 -4.51
CA ALA A 129 22.54 -16.86 -5.81
C ALA A 129 23.91 -16.16 -5.72
N LEU A 130 24.08 -15.22 -4.78
CA LEU A 130 25.31 -14.44 -4.64
C LEU A 130 26.49 -15.27 -4.09
N PRO A 131 27.73 -15.01 -4.57
CA PRO A 131 28.96 -15.54 -3.98
C PRO A 131 29.13 -15.22 -2.49
N LYS A 132 29.99 -15.96 -1.77
CA LYS A 132 30.20 -15.79 -0.32
C LYS A 132 30.78 -14.42 0.07
N ASP A 133 31.56 -13.82 -0.82
CA ASP A 133 32.21 -12.52 -0.67
C ASP A 133 31.31 -11.34 -1.10
N GLN A 134 30.18 -11.62 -1.75
CA GLN A 134 29.25 -10.62 -2.27
C GLN A 134 27.87 -10.66 -1.60
N LYS A 135 27.78 -11.22 -0.39
CA LYS A 135 26.51 -11.28 0.36
C LYS A 135 25.99 -9.88 0.67
N ILE A 136 24.67 -9.74 0.62
CA ILE A 136 23.98 -8.48 0.91
C ILE A 136 24.37 -7.99 2.31
N GLN A 137 24.62 -6.68 2.41
CA GLN A 137 24.96 -6.03 3.66
C GLN A 137 23.72 -5.44 4.34
N CYS A 138 23.79 -5.28 5.65
CA CYS A 138 22.84 -4.50 6.42
C CYS A 138 22.89 -3.05 5.92
N VAL A 139 21.75 -2.50 5.47
CA VAL A 139 21.70 -1.13 4.97
C VAL A 139 22.17 -0.11 6.01
N TRP A 140 21.92 -0.36 7.30
CA TRP A 140 22.25 0.57 8.36
C TRP A 140 23.67 0.47 8.89
N SER A 141 24.21 -0.75 9.02
CA SER A 141 25.52 -0.98 9.69
C SER A 141 26.63 -1.42 8.74
N ALA A 142 26.35 -1.62 7.46
CA ALA A 142 27.26 -2.18 6.45
C ALA A 142 27.81 -3.59 6.77
N LYS A 143 27.38 -4.21 7.87
CA LYS A 143 27.76 -5.58 8.20
C LYS A 143 27.15 -6.55 7.19
N SER A 144 27.95 -7.49 6.68
CA SER A 144 27.44 -8.57 5.83
C SER A 144 26.36 -9.38 6.56
N LEU A 145 25.19 -9.51 5.94
CA LEU A 145 24.09 -10.30 6.49
C LEU A 145 24.38 -11.77 6.20
N LYS A 146 24.33 -12.58 7.26
CA LYS A 146 24.51 -14.04 7.15
C LYS A 146 23.17 -14.72 7.41
N GLN A 147 22.99 -15.27 8.61
CA GLN A 147 21.82 -16.07 8.98
C GLN A 147 20.79 -15.29 9.83
N GLN A 148 21.23 -14.38 10.70
CA GLN A 148 20.33 -13.54 11.50
C GLN A 148 20.16 -12.19 10.82
N TYR A 149 19.01 -12.00 10.18
CA TYR A 149 18.64 -10.77 9.50
C TYR A 149 17.13 -10.55 9.60
N ASP A 150 16.72 -9.31 9.37
CA ASP A 150 15.33 -8.89 9.25
C ASP A 150 15.12 -7.99 8.02
N ILE A 151 13.85 -7.76 7.69
CA ILE A 151 13.43 -6.74 6.74
C ILE A 151 12.86 -5.59 7.56
N ASP A 152 13.57 -4.47 7.56
CA ASP A 152 13.17 -3.21 8.20
C ASP A 152 12.25 -2.41 7.30
N HIS A 153 11.33 -1.70 7.94
CA HIS A 153 10.55 -0.64 7.31
C HIS A 153 11.31 0.68 7.53
N SER A 154 11.97 1.20 6.50
CA SER A 154 12.80 2.42 6.58
C SER A 154 12.08 3.55 7.32
N MET A 155 10.85 3.84 6.89
CA MET A 155 9.86 4.59 7.66
C MET A 155 9.00 3.62 8.48
N PRO A 156 8.88 3.80 9.81
CA PRO A 156 8.30 2.80 10.69
C PRO A 156 6.81 2.54 10.40
N PHE A 157 6.46 1.26 10.21
CA PHE A 157 5.10 0.83 9.87
C PHE A 157 4.03 1.32 10.86
N ALA A 158 4.37 1.36 12.16
CA ALA A 158 3.47 1.84 13.21
C ALA A 158 3.07 3.33 13.07
N ARG A 159 3.80 4.11 12.26
CA ARG A 159 3.57 5.55 12.04
C ARG A 159 3.15 5.85 10.61
N TRP A 160 3.61 5.04 9.68
CA TRP A 160 3.21 5.08 8.29
C TRP A 160 3.08 3.65 7.77
N PRO A 161 1.85 3.09 7.74
CA PRO A 161 1.59 1.70 7.37
C PRO A 161 1.81 1.42 5.87
N ASN A 162 3.08 1.48 5.44
CA ASN A 162 3.51 1.38 4.07
C ASN A 162 4.38 0.11 3.90
N ASN A 163 3.90 -0.85 3.09
CA ASN A 163 4.63 -2.08 2.74
C ASN A 163 5.24 -2.04 1.33
N ASP A 164 5.39 -0.85 0.75
CA ASP A 164 5.97 -0.67 -0.57
C ASP A 164 7.41 -1.16 -0.60
N LEU A 165 7.82 -1.70 -1.74
CA LEU A 165 9.11 -2.37 -1.92
C LEU A 165 10.30 -1.46 -1.64
N TRP A 166 10.17 -0.15 -1.91
CA TRP A 166 11.20 0.84 -1.61
C TRP A 166 11.40 1.08 -0.12
N ASN A 167 10.35 0.87 0.70
CA ASN A 167 10.41 1.08 2.15
C ASN A 167 10.96 -0.14 2.91
N LEU A 168 11.13 -1.28 2.22
CA LEU A 168 11.51 -2.56 2.83
C LEU A 168 12.98 -2.90 2.57
N LEU A 169 13.79 -2.85 3.63
CA LEU A 169 15.26 -2.90 3.55
C LEU A 169 15.87 -4.04 4.38
N PRO A 170 16.90 -4.75 3.88
CA PRO A 170 17.53 -5.81 4.64
C PRO A 170 18.43 -5.23 5.74
N THR A 171 18.24 -5.70 6.96
CA THR A 171 18.96 -5.22 8.14
C THR A 171 19.41 -6.37 9.03
N ASP A 172 20.40 -6.09 9.86
CA ASP A 172 20.73 -6.91 11.02
C ASP A 172 19.61 -6.81 12.07
N SER A 173 19.25 -7.93 12.71
CA SER A 173 18.15 -7.98 13.68
C SER A 173 18.39 -7.12 14.92
N GLN A 174 19.64 -6.99 15.38
CA GLN A 174 19.95 -6.12 16.52
C GLN A 174 19.74 -4.66 16.14
N MET A 175 20.16 -4.26 14.93
CA MET A 175 19.91 -2.91 14.40
C MET A 175 18.42 -2.64 14.23
N ASN A 176 17.66 -3.61 13.71
CA ASN A 176 16.22 -3.50 13.53
C ASN A 176 15.50 -3.23 14.86
N ASN A 177 15.84 -4.01 15.89
CA ASN A 177 15.29 -3.85 17.24
C ASN A 177 15.72 -2.52 17.89
N GLN A 178 16.96 -2.08 17.63
CA GLN A 178 17.41 -0.77 18.08
C GLN A 178 16.73 0.38 17.35
N LYS A 179 16.34 0.22 16.08
CA LYS A 179 15.54 1.25 15.39
C LYS A 179 14.10 1.25 15.90
N SER A 180 13.47 0.08 15.99
CA SER A 180 12.07 -0.08 16.44
C SER A 180 11.14 0.88 15.67
N ASP A 181 10.17 1.51 16.34
CA ASP A 181 9.20 2.42 15.72
C ASP A 181 9.71 3.87 15.57
N ARG A 182 11.04 4.06 15.65
CA ARG A 182 11.67 5.38 15.45
C ARG A 182 11.99 5.64 13.99
N LEU A 183 11.99 6.92 13.65
CA LEU A 183 12.38 7.42 12.35
C LEU A 183 13.91 7.47 12.23
N PRO A 184 14.55 6.98 11.16
CA PRO A 184 15.97 7.20 10.97
C PRO A 184 16.26 8.70 10.86
N THR A 185 17.38 9.16 11.42
CA THR A 185 17.85 10.53 11.16
C THR A 185 18.20 10.70 9.69
N GLU A 186 18.11 11.94 9.21
CA GLU A 186 18.53 12.29 7.84
C GLU A 186 20.00 11.91 7.59
N GLN A 187 20.87 12.12 8.59
CA GLN A 187 22.27 11.71 8.50
C GLN A 187 22.43 10.20 8.32
N LYS A 188 21.69 9.38 9.08
CA LYS A 188 21.71 7.91 8.92
C LYS A 188 21.24 7.48 7.54
N LEU A 189 20.19 8.12 6.99
CA LEU A 189 19.75 7.87 5.62
C LEU A 189 20.86 8.20 4.62
N LYS A 190 21.46 9.39 4.69
CA LYS A 190 22.53 9.81 3.78
C LYS A 190 23.73 8.88 3.82
N VAL A 191 24.15 8.44 5.02
CA VAL A 191 25.25 7.46 5.19
C VAL A 191 24.87 6.06 4.66
N ALA A 192 23.57 5.75 4.57
CA ALA A 192 23.06 4.49 4.03
C ALA A 192 22.70 4.55 2.53
N LYS A 193 22.75 5.73 1.89
CA LYS A 193 22.29 5.97 0.51
C LYS A 193 22.75 4.89 -0.45
N GLU A 194 24.06 4.71 -0.60
CA GLU A 194 24.62 3.73 -1.55
C GLU A 194 24.14 2.29 -1.29
N ARG A 195 24.02 1.88 -0.02
CA ARG A 195 23.57 0.52 0.34
C ARG A 195 22.08 0.31 0.10
N ILE A 196 21.27 1.34 0.35
CA ILE A 196 19.84 1.33 0.07
C ILE A 196 19.60 1.24 -1.43
N GLN A 197 20.28 2.09 -2.21
CA GLN A 197 20.17 2.09 -3.66
C GLN A 197 20.69 0.80 -4.28
N HIS A 198 21.81 0.27 -3.77
CA HIS A 198 22.31 -1.05 -4.17
C HIS A 198 21.29 -2.15 -3.90
N TRP A 199 20.63 -2.15 -2.73
CA TRP A 199 19.57 -3.12 -2.45
C TRP A 199 18.42 -2.99 -3.45
N TRP A 200 17.93 -1.77 -3.71
CA TRP A 200 16.85 -1.58 -4.68
C TRP A 200 17.24 -2.05 -6.09
N GLN A 201 18.48 -1.78 -6.50
CA GLN A 201 19.02 -2.21 -7.78
C GLN A 201 19.01 -3.75 -7.90
N VAL A 202 19.65 -4.43 -6.96
CA VAL A 202 19.78 -5.90 -6.99
C VAL A 202 18.42 -6.58 -6.79
N ALA A 203 17.58 -6.05 -5.91
CA ALA A 203 16.30 -6.67 -5.58
C ALA A 203 15.27 -6.54 -6.70
N TRP A 204 15.18 -5.38 -7.35
CA TRP A 204 14.02 -5.03 -8.17
C TRP A 204 14.36 -4.65 -9.61
N LEU A 205 15.59 -4.22 -9.88
CA LEU A 205 15.96 -3.60 -11.16
C LEU A 205 16.93 -4.45 -11.99
N ASP A 206 17.78 -5.26 -11.38
CA ASP A 206 18.75 -6.11 -12.09
C ASP A 206 18.09 -7.31 -12.77
N ASP A 207 18.33 -7.46 -14.08
CA ASP A 207 17.73 -8.54 -14.89
C ASP A 207 18.24 -9.93 -14.51
N GLU A 208 19.47 -10.03 -13.96
CA GLU A 208 20.08 -11.29 -13.52
C GLU A 208 19.22 -11.99 -12.47
N PHE A 209 18.79 -11.27 -11.44
CA PHE A 209 18.02 -11.83 -10.33
C PHE A 209 16.51 -11.86 -10.61
N LYS A 210 15.99 -11.15 -11.63
CA LYS A 210 14.55 -11.19 -11.99
C LYS A 210 14.06 -12.57 -12.41
N THR A 211 14.96 -13.46 -12.82
CA THR A 211 14.62 -14.80 -13.33
C THR A 211 14.54 -15.89 -12.25
N LEU A 212 14.90 -15.58 -11.00
CA LEU A 212 15.02 -16.56 -9.92
C LEU A 212 13.69 -16.96 -9.24
N GLU A 213 12.57 -16.38 -9.67
CA GLU A 213 11.25 -16.70 -9.09
C GLU A 213 10.66 -18.00 -9.68
N PRO A 214 9.96 -18.84 -8.90
CA PRO A 214 9.26 -20.04 -9.39
C PRO A 214 8.20 -19.74 -10.46
N SER A 215 7.91 -20.71 -11.34
CA SER A 215 7.01 -20.63 -12.51
C SER A 215 5.62 -20.03 -12.23
N ASP A 216 5.14 -20.17 -11.01
CA ASP A 216 3.80 -19.70 -10.61
C ASP A 216 3.76 -18.19 -10.25
N PHE A 217 4.91 -17.55 -10.06
CA PHE A 217 5.08 -16.09 -10.03
C PHE A 217 5.56 -15.52 -11.38
N LEU A 218 5.83 -16.39 -12.36
CA LEU A 218 6.74 -16.17 -13.49
C LEU A 218 6.06 -15.62 -14.76
N ASN A 219 4.78 -15.28 -14.71
CA ASN A 219 4.11 -14.58 -15.82
C ASN A 219 4.43 -13.08 -15.90
N ASN A 220 5.41 -12.56 -15.15
CA ASN A 220 5.56 -11.11 -14.99
C ASN A 220 7.00 -10.58 -14.87
N LYS A 221 7.86 -10.91 -15.86
CA LYS A 221 9.24 -10.38 -15.99
C LYS A 221 9.34 -8.84 -16.11
N LYS A 222 8.30 -8.15 -16.61
CA LYS A 222 8.23 -6.68 -16.72
C LYS A 222 7.69 -5.98 -15.46
N ASN A 223 7.12 -6.74 -14.52
CA ASN A 223 6.18 -6.19 -13.54
C ASN A 223 6.84 -5.71 -12.24
N GLN A 224 7.94 -6.32 -11.79
CA GLN A 224 8.52 -5.95 -10.48
C GLN A 224 9.22 -4.58 -10.46
N SER A 225 10.00 -4.25 -11.49
CA SER A 225 10.62 -2.93 -11.61
C SER A 225 9.56 -1.84 -11.81
N GLN A 226 8.57 -2.11 -12.65
CA GLN A 226 7.42 -1.22 -12.83
C GLN A 226 6.65 -1.02 -11.52
N ARG A 227 6.38 -2.08 -10.78
CA ARG A 227 5.72 -2.04 -9.47
C ARG A 227 6.54 -1.23 -8.47
N PHE A 228 7.84 -1.47 -8.38
CA PHE A 228 8.75 -0.77 -7.47
C PHE A 228 8.68 0.75 -7.67
N PHE A 229 8.77 1.22 -8.92
CA PHE A 229 8.67 2.64 -9.23
C PHE A 229 7.23 3.16 -9.11
N ALA A 230 6.21 2.40 -9.51
CA ALA A 230 4.82 2.80 -9.35
C ALA A 230 4.46 3.06 -7.89
N GLU A 231 4.83 2.15 -6.99
CA GLU A 231 4.66 2.31 -5.54
C GLU A 231 5.40 3.56 -5.03
N ALA A 232 6.64 3.78 -5.46
CA ALA A 232 7.42 4.96 -5.07
C ALA A 232 6.82 6.28 -5.58
N ASN A 233 6.47 6.34 -6.87
CA ASN A 233 5.98 7.54 -7.54
C ASN A 233 4.60 7.96 -7.00
N ILE A 234 3.81 7.00 -6.49
CA ILE A 234 2.53 7.29 -5.82
C ILE A 234 2.76 7.76 -4.37
N ALA A 235 3.66 7.12 -3.64
CA ALA A 235 3.80 7.32 -2.20
C ALA A 235 4.69 8.50 -1.79
N LEU A 236 5.70 8.85 -2.62
CA LEU A 236 6.72 9.84 -2.29
C LEU A 236 6.45 11.19 -2.96
N PRO A 237 6.71 12.31 -2.27
CA PRO A 237 6.50 13.64 -2.82
C PRO A 237 7.55 14.01 -3.88
N GLY A 238 7.13 14.76 -4.89
CA GLY A 238 8.04 15.38 -5.86
C GLY A 238 8.58 14.45 -6.95
N LEU A 239 8.11 13.21 -7.02
CA LEU A 239 8.39 12.30 -8.13
C LEU A 239 7.38 12.48 -9.26
N ASN A 240 7.86 12.39 -10.50
CA ASN A 240 6.99 12.29 -11.68
C ASN A 240 6.37 10.88 -11.75
N SER A 241 5.21 10.78 -12.39
CA SER A 241 4.50 9.49 -12.54
C SER A 241 5.31 8.44 -13.30
N ASP A 242 6.17 8.87 -14.22
CA ASP A 242 7.05 8.04 -15.05
C ASP A 242 8.50 7.94 -14.52
N ASN A 243 8.76 8.40 -13.29
CA ASN A 243 10.09 8.35 -12.71
C ASN A 243 10.63 6.91 -12.65
N SER A 244 11.89 6.76 -13.06
CA SER A 244 12.66 5.51 -13.03
C SER A 244 14.07 5.71 -12.45
N SER A 245 14.32 6.87 -11.81
CA SER A 245 15.59 7.21 -11.20
C SER A 245 15.62 6.81 -9.74
N VAL A 246 16.61 5.98 -9.39
CA VAL A 246 16.89 5.54 -8.01
C VAL A 246 17.44 6.69 -7.16
N ASP A 247 18.13 7.65 -7.76
CA ASP A 247 18.58 8.86 -7.08
C ASP A 247 17.42 9.77 -6.72
N ASP A 248 16.52 10.04 -7.67
CA ASP A 248 15.36 10.89 -7.41
C ASP A 248 14.44 10.26 -6.35
N LEU A 249 14.24 8.94 -6.42
CA LEU A 249 13.51 8.18 -5.39
C LEU A 249 14.14 8.37 -4.01
N PHE A 250 15.47 8.27 -3.90
CA PHE A 250 16.16 8.46 -2.63
C PHE A 250 15.98 9.88 -2.07
N GLU A 251 16.09 10.91 -2.91
CA GLU A 251 15.87 12.29 -2.45
C GLU A 251 14.41 12.51 -2.01
N ALA A 252 13.45 11.93 -2.74
CA ALA A 252 12.03 11.96 -2.36
C ALA A 252 11.76 11.21 -1.04
N LEU A 253 12.46 10.11 -0.78
CA LEU A 253 12.43 9.39 0.51
C LEU A 253 12.91 10.29 1.65
N VAL A 254 14.01 11.02 1.47
CA VAL A 254 14.55 11.96 2.46
C VAL A 254 13.56 13.10 2.73
N MET A 255 12.93 13.63 1.68
CA MET A 255 11.90 14.66 1.82
C MET A 255 10.68 14.14 2.62
N GLN A 256 10.19 12.95 2.27
CA GLN A 256 9.06 12.33 2.95
C GLN A 256 9.35 12.05 4.42
N ARG A 257 10.57 11.62 4.73
CA ARG A 257 11.05 11.49 6.10
C ARG A 257 10.93 12.81 6.87
N GLY A 258 11.33 13.93 6.26
CA GLY A 258 11.19 15.27 6.86
C GLY A 258 9.74 15.61 7.19
N ARG A 259 8.83 15.38 6.24
CA ARG A 259 7.38 15.60 6.42
C ARG A 259 6.82 14.77 7.58
N LEU A 260 7.17 13.48 7.68
CA LEU A 260 6.73 12.63 8.79
C LEU A 260 7.23 13.12 10.15
N LYS A 261 8.48 13.58 10.21
CA LYS A 261 9.06 14.15 11.44
C LYS A 261 8.30 15.40 11.87
N GLU A 262 8.01 16.30 10.95
CA GLU A 262 7.32 17.57 11.24
C GLU A 262 5.85 17.35 11.61
N MET A 263 5.12 16.56 10.81
CA MET A 263 3.68 16.37 10.96
C MET A 263 3.32 15.53 12.20
N GLN A 264 4.13 14.52 12.54
CA GLN A 264 3.82 13.59 13.63
C GLN A 264 4.76 13.69 14.84
N GLN A 265 5.76 14.58 14.80
CA GLN A 265 6.75 14.78 15.87
C GLN A 265 7.44 13.49 16.33
N LEU A 266 7.74 12.60 15.38
CA LEU A 266 8.28 11.26 15.67
C LEU A 266 9.65 11.31 16.35
N ARG A 267 9.90 10.37 17.26
CA ARG A 267 11.23 10.15 17.85
C ARG A 267 12.20 9.62 16.79
N GLU A 268 13.43 10.11 16.84
CA GLU A 268 14.49 9.70 15.93
C GLU A 268 15.37 8.61 16.54
N TRP A 269 15.92 7.76 15.67
CA TRP A 269 16.88 6.71 15.99
C TRP A 269 18.32 7.17 15.78
#